data_AF-A0AAD5A015-F1
#
_entry.id   AF-A0AAD5A015-F1
#
_cell.length_a   1.000
_cell.length_b   1.000
_cell.length_c   1.000
_cell.angle_alpha   90.00
_cell.angle_beta   90.00
_cell.angle_gamma   90.00
#
_symmetry.space_group_name_H-M   'P 1'
#
loop_
_entity.id
_entity.type
_entity.pdbx_description
1 polymer ?
#
loop_
_entity_poly.entity_id
_entity_poly.type
_entity_poly.pdbx_seq_one_letter_code
_entity_poly.pdbx_strand_id
1 'polypeptide(L)'
;APRWVYLACAFGLFIYQSLDAIDGKQARRTNSSTPLGELFDHGCDSLSTVFVILGTCIAVQMGTNPDWMFFCCFVGVFMFYCAHWQTYVSGTLRFG
;
A
#
# COMPACT_ATOMS: atom_id res chain seq x y z
N ALA A 1 2.96 -1.26 21.83
CA ALA A 1 3.44 0.14 21.82
C ALA A 1 2.47 1.03 22.60
N PRO A 2 2.86 2.25 23.01
CA PRO A 2 1.92 3.22 23.58
C PRO A 2 0.76 3.53 22.62
N ARG A 3 -0.46 3.76 23.14
CA ARG A 3 -1.67 3.94 22.31
C ARG A 3 -1.57 5.07 21.28
N TRP A 4 -0.85 6.14 21.61
CA TRP A 4 -0.65 7.28 20.71
C TRP A 4 0.10 6.90 19.42
N VAL A 5 0.96 5.88 19.47
CA VAL A 5 1.70 5.40 18.28
C VAL A 5 0.72 4.84 17.25
N TYR A 6 -0.25 4.03 17.68
CA TYR A 6 -1.27 3.47 16.79
C TYR A 6 -2.18 4.56 16.20
N LEU A 7 -2.52 5.58 17.00
CA LEU A 7 -3.28 6.73 16.51
C LEU A 7 -2.48 7.55 15.49
N ALA A 8 -1.19 7.78 15.74
CA ALA A 8 -0.30 8.47 14.81
C ALA A 8 -0.12 7.67 13.50
N CYS A 9 0.03 6.34 13.58
CA CYS A 9 0.08 5.47 12.41
C CYS A 9 -1.24 5.50 11.63
N ALA A 10 -2.40 5.40 12.29
CA ALA A 10 -3.70 5.47 11.63
C ALA A 10 -3.90 6.81 10.91
N PHE A 11 -3.56 7.92 11.57
CA PHE A 11 -3.62 9.24 10.96
C PHE A 11 -2.63 9.40 9.79
N GLY A 12 -1.41 8.89 9.93
CA GLY A 12 -0.41 8.89 8.86
C GLY A 12 -0.85 8.07 7.64
N LEU A 13 -1.42 6.88 7.85
CA LEU A 13 -1.99 6.05 6.79
C LEU A 13 -3.15 6.75 6.09
N PHE A 14 -4.03 7.41 6.85
CA PHE A 14 -5.12 8.19 6.29
C PHE A 14 -4.63 9.35 5.41
N ILE A 15 -3.57 10.05 5.84
CA ILE A 15 -2.95 11.09 5.02
C ILE A 15 -2.32 10.48 3.76
N TYR A 16 -1.52 9.42 3.92
CA TYR A 16 -0.83 8.77 2.80
C TYR A 16 -1.82 8.33 1.71
N GLN A 17 -2.82 7.53 2.05
CA GLN A 17 -3.83 7.04 1.09
C GLN A 17 -4.60 8.20 0.43
N SER A 18 -4.79 9.31 1.16
CA SER A 18 -5.52 10.46 0.62
C SER A 18 -4.68 11.22 -0.40
N LEU A 19 -3.38 11.37 -0.12
CA LEU A 19 -2.44 12.04 -1.02
C LEU A 19 -2.22 11.20 -2.28
N ASP A 20 -2.00 9.90 -2.10
CA ASP A 20 -1.92 8.88 -3.16
C ASP A 20 -3.15 8.95 -4.09
N ALA A 21 -4.36 8.87 -3.54
CA ALA A 21 -5.57 8.97 -4.36
C ALA A 21 -5.73 10.32 -5.10
N ILE A 22 -5.06 11.41 -4.66
CA ILE A 22 -5.20 12.75 -5.24
C ILE A 22 -4.15 13.02 -6.32
N ASP A 23 -2.98 12.39 -6.30
CA ASP A 23 -1.85 12.77 -7.15
C ASP A 23 -2.13 12.55 -8.65
N GLY A 24 -2.73 11.42 -9.03
CA GLY A 24 -3.11 11.11 -10.41
C GLY A 24 -4.28 11.97 -10.88
N LYS A 25 -5.18 12.38 -9.97
CA LYS A 25 -6.22 13.38 -10.26
C LYS A 25 -5.58 14.74 -10.56
N GLN A 26 -4.57 15.16 -9.80
CA GLN A 26 -3.85 16.40 -10.07
C GLN A 26 -3.05 16.32 -11.36
N ALA A 27 -2.30 15.24 -11.60
CA ALA A 27 -1.51 15.06 -12.81
C ALA A 27 -2.36 15.09 -14.09
N ARG A 28 -3.60 14.58 -14.05
CA ARG A 28 -4.57 14.72 -15.15
C ARG A 28 -5.07 16.15 -15.31
N ARG A 29 -5.32 16.86 -14.21
CA ARG A 29 -5.77 18.27 -14.22
C ARG A 29 -4.71 19.22 -14.78
N THR A 30 -3.43 18.98 -14.47
CA THR A 30 -2.30 19.82 -14.89
C THR A 30 -1.68 19.39 -16.22
N ASN A 31 -2.23 18.38 -16.90
CA ASN A 31 -1.64 17.77 -18.10
C ASN A 31 -0.19 17.30 -17.91
N SER A 32 0.18 16.89 -16.70
CA SER A 32 1.52 16.42 -16.34
C SER A 32 1.56 14.90 -16.07
N SER A 33 0.60 14.15 -16.61
CA SER A 33 0.55 12.69 -16.50
C SER A 33 1.66 12.07 -17.34
N THR A 34 2.52 11.26 -16.72
CA THR A 34 3.64 10.59 -17.40
C THR A 34 3.75 9.13 -16.96
N PRO A 35 4.21 8.21 -17.85
CA PRO A 35 4.44 6.81 -17.48
C PRO A 35 5.46 6.64 -16.34
N LEU A 36 6.44 7.55 -16.24
CA LEU A 36 7.41 7.54 -15.14
C LEU A 36 6.77 7.95 -13.81
N GLY A 37 5.83 8.90 -13.83
CA GLY A 37 5.06 9.29 -12.65
C GLY A 37 4.21 8.13 -12.13
N GLU A 38 3.53 7.43 -13.03
CA GLU A 38 2.74 6.23 -12.69
C GLU A 38 3.61 5.08 -12.15
N LEU A 39 4.81 4.86 -12.73
CA LEU A 39 5.76 3.89 -12.20
C LEU A 39 6.25 4.25 -10.78
N PHE A 40 6.50 5.53 -10.54
CA PHE A 40 6.96 6.02 -9.24
C PHE A 40 5.87 5.88 -8.17
N ASP A 41 4.63 6.25 -8.51
CA ASP A 41 3.45 6.12 -7.66
C ASP A 41 3.23 4.65 -7.22
N HIS A 42 3.15 3.73 -8.17
CA HIS A 42 3.06 2.30 -7.91
C HIS A 42 4.27 1.74 -7.12
N GLY A 43 5.47 2.28 -7.35
CA GLY A 43 6.67 1.92 -6.61
C GLY A 43 6.61 2.33 -5.14
N CYS A 44 6.12 3.54 -4.87
CA CYS A 44 5.85 4.03 -3.52
C CYS A 44 4.80 3.17 -2.82
N ASP A 45 3.72 2.81 -3.49
CA ASP A 45 2.68 1.94 -2.96
C ASP A 45 3.18 0.53 -2.61
N SER A 46 4.05 -0.02 -3.45
CA SER A 46 4.67 -1.32 -3.22
C SER A 46 5.48 -1.33 -1.93
N LEU A 47 6.29 -0.29 -1.70
CA LEU A 47 7.11 -0.15 -0.50
C LEU A 47 6.26 0.12 0.75
N SER A 48 5.33 1.06 0.64
CA SER A 48 4.43 1.43 1.74
C SER A 48 3.61 0.24 2.22
N THR A 49 3.09 -0.57 1.30
CA THR A 49 2.30 -1.78 1.61
C THR A 49 3.03 -2.76 2.53
N VAL A 50 4.34 -2.97 2.32
CA VAL A 50 5.16 -3.84 3.18
C VAL A 50 5.19 -3.32 4.62
N PHE A 51 5.37 -2.01 4.80
CA PHE A 51 5.39 -1.40 6.14
C PHE A 51 4.01 -1.41 6.81
N VAL A 52 2.93 -1.20 6.05
CA VAL A 52 1.55 -1.26 6.57
C VAL A 52 1.24 -2.66 7.09
N ILE A 53 1.54 -3.69 6.30
CA ILE A 53 1.30 -5.09 6.67
C ILE A 53 2.10 -5.46 7.93
N LEU A 54 3.40 -5.13 7.96
CA LEU A 54 4.25 -5.41 9.12
C LEU A 54 3.76 -4.66 10.38
N GLY A 55 3.42 -3.38 10.24
CA GLY A 55 2.87 -2.56 11.32
C GLY A 55 1.54 -3.12 11.86
N THR A 56 0.69 -3.62 10.97
CA THR A 56 -0.58 -4.28 11.33
C THR A 56 -0.33 -5.56 12.12
N CYS A 57 0.57 -6.43 11.65
CA CYS A 57 0.97 -7.65 12.37
C CYS A 57 1.50 -7.37 13.79
N ILE A 58 2.28 -6.30 13.96
CA ILE A 58 2.76 -5.86 15.27
C ILE A 58 1.61 -5.31 16.13
N ALA A 59 0.69 -4.55 15.54
CA ALA A 59 -0.46 -3.97 16.24
C ALA A 59 -1.41 -5.04 16.80
N VAL A 60 -1.66 -6.11 16.04
CA VAL A 60 -2.49 -7.26 16.47
C VAL A 60 -1.74 -8.29 17.30
N GLN A 61 -0.48 -8.01 17.69
CA GLN A 61 0.35 -8.87 18.52
C GLN A 61 0.60 -10.27 17.92
N MET A 62 0.60 -10.41 16.60
CA MET A 62 0.90 -11.70 15.93
C MET A 62 2.37 -12.13 16.06
N GLY A 63 3.23 -11.32 16.69
CA GLY A 63 4.64 -11.65 16.90
C GLY A 63 4.90 -12.86 17.80
N THR A 64 3.90 -13.33 18.56
CA THR A 64 4.00 -14.58 19.33
C THR A 64 3.94 -15.84 18.46
N ASN A 65 3.37 -15.74 17.26
CA ASN A 65 3.28 -16.84 16.27
C ASN A 65 3.96 -16.41 14.96
N PRO A 66 5.29 -16.51 14.86
CA PRO A 66 6.06 -16.02 13.71
C PRO A 66 5.67 -16.67 12.39
N ASP A 67 5.25 -17.95 12.39
CA ASP A 67 4.78 -18.65 11.19
C ASP A 67 3.49 -18.03 10.64
N TRP A 68 2.57 -17.65 11.53
CA TRP A 68 1.31 -17.01 11.16
C TRP A 68 1.53 -15.58 10.67
N MET A 69 2.46 -14.86 11.32
CA MET A 69 2.90 -13.54 10.86
C MET A 69 3.52 -13.61 9.46
N PHE A 70 4.41 -14.58 9.21
CA PHE A 70 4.99 -14.79 7.89
C PHE A 70 3.92 -15.09 6.84
N PHE A 71 2.97 -15.97 7.15
CA PHE A 71 1.88 -16.32 6.25
C PHE A 71 1.00 -15.11 5.91
N CYS A 72 0.61 -14.31 6.91
CA CYS A 72 -0.16 -13.08 6.69
C CYS A 72 0.61 -12.06 5.83
N CYS A 73 1.90 -11.86 6.12
CA CYS A 73 2.74 -10.97 5.32
C CYS A 73 2.89 -11.44 3.87
N PHE A 74 3.12 -12.73 3.69
CA PHE A 74 3.26 -13.36 2.37
C PHE A 74 1.98 -13.23 1.55
N VAL A 75 0.81 -13.53 2.14
CA VAL A 75 -0.48 -13.39 1.45
C VAL A 75 -0.76 -11.95 1.06
N GLY A 76 -0.46 -10.97 1.92
CA GLY A 76 -0.65 -9.56 1.61
C GLY A 76 0.21 -9.08 0.44
N VAL A 77 1.50 -9.45 0.42
CA VAL A 77 2.41 -9.13 -0.71
C VAL A 77 1.99 -9.87 -1.97
N PHE A 78 1.57 -11.14 -1.85
CA PHE A 78 1.13 -11.95 -2.98
C PHE A 78 -0.13 -11.37 -3.65
N MET A 79 -1.13 -10.95 -2.87
CA MET A 79 -2.33 -10.29 -3.38
C MET A 79 -1.98 -9.00 -4.14
N PHE A 80 -1.08 -8.18 -3.58
CA PHE A 80 -0.61 -6.96 -4.22
C PHE A 80 0.11 -7.24 -5.55
N TYR A 81 0.96 -8.27 -5.58
CA TYR A 81 1.60 -8.74 -6.81
C TYR A 81 0.58 -9.21 -7.84
N CYS A 82 -0.43 -10.00 -7.44
CA CYS A 82 -1.49 -10.44 -8.34
C CYS A 82 -2.26 -9.28 -8.95
N ALA A 83 -2.55 -8.23 -8.18
CA ALA A 83 -3.20 -7.02 -8.70
C ALA A 83 -2.36 -6.32 -9.77
N HIS A 84 -1.04 -6.21 -9.56
CA HIS A 84 -0.11 -5.65 -10.55
C HIS A 84 0.05 -6.54 -11.77
N TRP A 85 0.14 -7.86 -11.58
CA TRP A 85 0.19 -8.84 -12.66
C TRP A 85 -1.06 -8.75 -13.53
N GLN A 86 -2.24 -8.63 -12.93
CA GLN A 86 -3.48 -8.47 -13.66
C GLN A 86 -3.46 -7.20 -14.51
N THR A 87 -2.94 -6.09 -14.01
CA THR A 87 -2.80 -4.85 -14.78
C THR A 87 -1.81 -4.99 -15.91
N TYR A 88 -0.68 -5.67 -15.70
CA TYR A 88 0.28 -5.97 -16.75
C TYR A 88 -0.35 -6.77 -17.91
N VAL A 89 -1.17 -7.79 -17.59
CA VAL A 89 -1.80 -8.64 -18.61
C VAL A 89 -3.01 -7.98 -19.28
N SER A 90 -3.85 -7.29 -18.51
CA SER A 90 -5.14 -6.75 -19.00
C SER A 90 -5.08 -5.31 -19.49
N GLY A 91 -4.01 -4.57 -19.16
CA GLY A 91 -3.92 -3.13 -19.40
C GLY A 91 -4.88 -2.29 -18.58
N THR A 92 -5.64 -2.89 -17.64
CA THR A 92 -6.62 -2.19 -16.81
C THR A 92 -6.51 -2.62 -15.34
N LEU A 93 -6.21 -1.68 -14.45
CA LEU A 93 -6.29 -1.90 -13.01
C LEU A 93 -7.72 -1.57 -12.54
N ARG A 94 -8.42 -2.57 -11.99
CA ARG A 94 -9.75 -2.37 -11.40
C ARG A 94 -9.61 -2.15 -9.91
N PHE A 95 -9.86 -0.92 -9.47
CA PHE A 95 -10.08 -0.61 -8.07
C PHE A 95 -11.49 -1.08 -7.69
N GLY A 96 -11.59 -1.98 -6.71
CA GLY A 96 -12.87 -2.40 -6.10
C GLY A 96 -13.38 -1.38 -5.12
#